data_AF-A0A1Z5L2S7-F1
#
_entry.id   AF-A0A1Z5L2S7-F1
#
_cell.length_a   1.000
_cell.length_b   1.000
_cell.length_c   1.000
_cell.angle_alpha   90.00
_cell.angle_beta   90.00
_cell.angle_gamma   90.00
#
_symmetry.space_group_name_H-M   'P 1'
#
loop_
_entity.id
_entity.type
_entity.pdbx_description
1 polymer ?
#
loop_
_entity_poly.entity_id
_entity_poly.type
_entity_poly.pdbx_seq_one_letter_code
_entity_poly.pdbx_strand_id
1 'polypeptide(L)'
;MEIIPKCLWRQKNVFIEVTSTDLHKSVIVLDTMVCMFSQYCKQAFTAEKVEVVTADGKSTFYPELGYREVTTRAEDISRILGIKLEAVVLATLLGQMGLRAQACGDSRLPVLPPRTPTVGREQP
;
A
#
# COMPACT_ATOMS: atom_id res chain seq x y z
N MET A 1 20.19 -0.30 14.85
CA MET A 1 19.72 0.88 14.09
C MET A 1 20.95 1.56 13.52
N GLU A 2 21.50 0.98 12.47
CA GLU A 2 22.61 1.56 11.72
C GLU A 2 22.14 1.63 10.27
N ILE A 3 21.80 2.85 9.84
CA ILE A 3 21.71 3.15 8.42
C ILE A 3 23.16 3.28 7.96
N ILE A 4 23.82 2.16 7.64
CA ILE A 4 25.02 2.22 6.80
C ILE A 4 24.49 2.24 5.37
N PRO A 5 24.30 3.44 4.82
CA PRO A 5 25.24 3.76 3.76
C PRO A 5 25.81 5.14 3.98
N LYS A 6 27.14 5.24 3.82
CA LYS A 6 27.74 6.46 3.29
C LYS A 6 27.10 6.71 1.93
N CYS A 7 26.01 7.46 1.87
CA CYS A 7 25.33 7.85 0.64
C CYS A 7 26.20 8.85 -0.12
N LEU A 8 27.26 8.36 -0.75
CA LEU A 8 27.91 9.06 -1.85
C LEU A 8 26.95 9.06 -3.04
N TRP A 9 26.83 10.21 -3.69
CA TRP A 9 26.13 10.58 -4.93
C TRP A 9 26.38 9.67 -6.17
N ARG A 10 27.00 8.50 -5.98
CA ARG A 10 27.40 7.55 -7.03
C ARG A 10 26.79 6.15 -6.88
N GLN A 11 26.09 5.85 -5.79
CA GLN A 11 25.58 4.49 -5.59
C GLN A 11 24.40 4.20 -6.52
N LYS A 12 24.52 3.10 -7.26
CA LYS A 12 23.51 2.66 -8.24
C LYS A 12 22.45 1.74 -7.63
N ASN A 13 22.82 1.01 -6.56
CA ASN A 13 21.98 0.01 -5.91
C ASN A 13 21.89 0.32 -4.42
N VAL A 14 20.70 0.17 -3.85
CA VAL A 14 20.43 0.38 -2.42
C VAL A 14 19.88 -0.92 -1.84
N PHE A 15 20.55 -1.42 -0.80
CA PHE A 15 20.04 -2.54 -0.01
C PHE A 15 19.37 -1.97 1.24
N ILE A 16 18.15 -2.42 1.53
CA ILE A 16 17.34 -1.94 2.65
C ILE A 16 17.05 -3.13 3.56
N GLU A 17 17.60 -3.11 4.76
CA GLU A 17 17.28 -4.08 5.81
C GLU A 17 16.48 -3.41 6.92
N VAL A 18 15.45 -4.10 7.40
CA VAL A 18 14.60 -3.65 8.49
C VAL A 18 14.52 -4.76 9.52
N THR A 19 15.08 -4.53 10.70
CA THR A 19 14.95 -5.43 11.85
C THR A 19 13.99 -4.81 12.85
N SER A 20 12.95 -5.55 13.24
CA SER A 20 11.90 -5.11 14.16
C SER A 20 11.46 -6.29 15.03
N THR A 21 10.92 -6.00 16.21
CA THR A 21 10.26 -7.00 17.07
C THR A 21 8.88 -7.40 16.53
N ASP A 22 8.22 -6.48 15.83
CA ASP A 22 6.91 -6.67 15.22
C ASP A 22 7.09 -6.85 13.70
N LEU A 23 6.77 -8.05 13.22
CA LEU A 23 6.92 -8.45 11.82
C LEU A 23 6.03 -7.61 10.90
N HIS A 24 4.78 -7.34 11.30
CA HIS A 24 3.82 -6.65 10.45
C HIS A 24 4.26 -5.20 10.23
N LYS A 25 4.75 -4.54 11.28
CA LYS A 25 5.29 -3.18 11.17
C LYS A 25 6.54 -3.13 10.30
N SER A 26 7.46 -4.11 10.40
CA SER A 26 8.62 -4.14 9.51
C SER A 26 8.23 -4.29 8.04
N VAL A 27 7.23 -5.12 7.73
CA VAL A 27 6.75 -5.29 6.36
C VAL A 27 6.18 -3.98 5.81
N ILE A 28 5.36 -3.27 6.59
CA ILE A 28 4.82 -1.95 6.19
C ILE A 28 5.94 -0.94 5.94
N VAL A 29 6.93 -0.87 6.83
CA VAL A 29 8.06 0.06 6.71
C VAL A 29 8.89 -0.25 5.46
N LEU A 30 9.18 -1.52 5.21
CA LEU A 30 9.91 -1.97 4.04
C LEU A 30 9.16 -1.63 2.74
N ASP A 31 7.88 -1.96 2.66
CA ASP A 31 7.03 -1.65 1.49
C ASP A 31 6.94 -0.15 1.24
N THR A 32 6.86 0.66 2.31
CA THR A 32 6.81 2.13 2.21
C THR A 32 8.13 2.70 1.68
N MET A 33 9.27 2.27 2.22
CA MET A 33 10.59 2.73 1.78
C MET A 33 10.82 2.37 0.31
N VAL A 34 10.56 1.11 -0.07
CA VAL A 34 10.71 0.65 -1.44
C VAL A 34 9.80 1.44 -2.38
N CYS A 35 8.54 1.65 -2.02
CA CYS A 35 7.60 2.42 -2.85
C CYS A 35 8.08 3.88 -3.06
N MET A 36 8.57 4.54 -2.02
CA MET A 36 9.07 5.92 -2.10
C MET A 36 10.33 6.06 -2.95
N PHE A 37 11.24 5.08 -2.89
CA PHE A 37 12.48 5.10 -3.67
C PHE A 37 12.30 4.60 -5.10
N SER A 38 11.30 3.76 -5.36
CA SER A 38 11.06 3.15 -6.68
C SER A 38 10.81 4.17 -7.80
N GLN A 39 10.40 5.39 -7.48
CA GLN A 39 10.23 6.48 -8.46
C GLN A 39 11.56 7.01 -9.02
N TYR A 40 12.67 6.83 -8.29
CA TYR A 40 13.99 7.32 -8.67
C TYR A 40 14.86 6.26 -9.35
N CYS A 41 14.33 5.04 -9.50
CA CYS A 41 15.00 3.95 -10.20
C CYS A 41 14.92 4.16 -11.72
N LYS A 42 15.91 3.62 -12.46
CA LYS A 42 15.90 3.65 -13.94
C LYS A 42 14.62 3.06 -14.52
N GLN A 43 14.12 2.00 -13.89
CA GLN A 43 12.80 1.45 -14.16
C GLN A 43 11.88 1.85 -13.00
N ALA A 44 10.98 2.79 -13.27
CA ALA A 44 10.10 3.34 -12.25
C ALA A 44 9.17 2.26 -11.67
N PHE A 45 8.87 2.36 -10.37
CA PHE A 45 7.93 1.49 -9.65
C PHE A 45 8.28 0.00 -9.69
N THR A 46 9.55 -0.34 -9.90
CA THR A 46 10.06 -1.71 -9.93
C THR A 46 11.03 -1.92 -8.77
N ALA A 47 10.91 -3.07 -8.09
CA ALA A 47 11.78 -3.46 -6.99
C ALA A 47 12.12 -4.94 -7.09
N GLU A 48 13.38 -5.27 -6.81
CA GLU A 48 13.86 -6.66 -6.76
C GLU A 48 13.44 -7.31 -5.44
N LYS A 49 12.90 -8.53 -5.51
CA LYS A 49 12.50 -9.29 -4.33
C LYS A 49 13.68 -10.07 -3.76
N VAL A 50 13.80 -10.10 -2.45
CA VAL A 50 14.84 -10.82 -1.70
C VAL A 50 14.19 -11.90 -0.85
N GLU A 51 14.80 -13.09 -0.85
CA GLU A 51 14.40 -14.20 0.01
C GLU A 51 14.99 -13.99 1.42
N VAL A 52 14.12 -13.94 2.43
CA VAL A 52 14.51 -13.88 3.83
C VAL A 52 14.21 -15.21 4.48
N VAL A 53 15.26 -15.85 5.02
CA VAL A 53 15.16 -17.10 5.77
C VAL A 53 15.13 -16.75 7.26
N THR A 54 14.01 -17.06 7.91
CA THR A 54 13.84 -16.86 9.36
C THR A 54 14.53 -18.00 10.12
N ALA A 55 14.89 -17.78 11.39
CA ALA A 55 15.48 -18.81 12.25
C ALA A 55 14.61 -20.09 12.35
N ASP A 56 13.29 -19.97 12.16
CA ASP A 56 12.35 -21.09 12.12
C ASP A 56 12.40 -21.90 10.81
N GLY A 57 13.32 -21.59 9.88
CA GLY A 57 13.47 -22.25 8.60
C GLY A 57 12.44 -21.82 7.54
N LYS A 58 11.55 -20.88 7.85
CA LYS A 58 10.58 -20.34 6.90
C LYS A 58 11.28 -19.35 5.96
N SER A 59 11.17 -19.57 4.65
CA SER A 59 11.57 -18.58 3.65
C SER A 59 10.38 -17.77 3.14
N THR A 60 10.56 -16.46 3.08
CA THR A 60 9.55 -15.51 2.59
C THR A 60 10.20 -14.49 1.68
N PHE A 61 9.57 -14.18 0.56
CA PHE A 61 10.03 -13.16 -0.37
C PHE A 61 9.46 -11.79 0.01
N TYR A 62 10.34 -10.82 0.24
CA TYR A 62 9.97 -9.43 0.44
C TYR A 62 10.51 -8.56 -0.69
N PRO A 63 9.81 -7.48 -1.09
CA PRO A 63 8.53 -6.98 -0.57
C PRO A 63 7.31 -7.75 -1.09
N GLU A 64 6.29 -7.90 -0.24
CA GLU A 64 5.05 -8.65 -0.57
C GLU A 64 4.10 -7.81 -1.44
N LEU A 65 4.07 -6.48 -1.25
CA LEU A 65 3.27 -5.53 -2.04
C LEU A 65 1.78 -5.92 -2.15
N GLY A 66 1.22 -6.52 -1.10
CA GLY A 66 -0.18 -6.92 -1.03
C GLY A 66 -1.12 -5.72 -1.10
N TYR A 67 -2.23 -5.86 -1.83
CA TYR A 67 -3.33 -4.90 -1.78
C TYR A 67 -4.46 -5.48 -0.94
N ARG A 68 -5.05 -4.65 -0.08
CA ARG A 68 -6.31 -4.97 0.60
C ARG A 68 -7.46 -4.44 -0.23
N GLU A 69 -8.41 -5.28 -0.59
CA GLU A 69 -9.68 -4.85 -1.18
C GLU A 69 -10.69 -4.57 -0.07
N VAL A 70 -11.36 -3.41 -0.13
CA VAL A 70 -12.45 -3.07 0.78
C VAL A 70 -13.71 -2.85 -0.05
N THR A 71 -14.77 -3.60 0.23
CA THR A 71 -16.05 -3.42 -0.49
C THR A 71 -16.98 -2.54 0.34
N THR A 72 -17.38 -1.40 -0.19
CA THR A 72 -18.37 -0.51 0.45
C THR A 72 -19.60 -0.32 -0.44
N ARG A 73 -20.74 0.02 0.16
CA ARG A 73 -21.97 0.35 -0.59
C ARG A 73 -22.09 1.85 -0.76
N ALA A 74 -22.60 2.28 -1.92
CA ALA A 74 -22.85 3.71 -2.17
C ALA A 74 -23.87 4.32 -1.19
N GLU A 75 -24.82 3.52 -0.71
CA GLU A 75 -25.84 3.92 0.27
C GLU A 75 -25.23 4.27 1.63
N ASP A 76 -24.28 3.46 2.12
CA ASP A 76 -23.63 3.70 3.41
C ASP A 76 -22.80 4.98 3.38
N ILE A 77 -22.09 5.22 2.28
CA ILE A 77 -21.33 6.46 2.06
C ILE A 77 -22.28 7.66 2.03
N SER A 78 -23.41 7.54 1.32
CA SER A 78 -24.41 8.61 1.22
C SER A 78 -25.08 8.89 2.58
N ARG A 79 -25.28 7.87 3.40
CA ARG A 79 -25.82 7.98 4.78
C ARG A 79 -24.83 8.70 5.70
N ILE A 80 -23.54 8.35 5.64
CA ILE A 80 -22.50 8.96 6.48
C ILE A 80 -22.27 10.42 6.08
N LEU A 81 -22.22 10.71 4.78
CA LEU A 81 -21.98 12.06 4.26
C LEU A 81 -23.23 12.96 4.33
N GLY A 82 -24.43 12.38 4.38
CA GLY A 82 -25.69 13.13 4.32
C GLY A 82 -25.97 13.74 2.94
N ILE A 83 -25.27 13.30 1.89
CA ILE A 83 -25.37 13.82 0.53
C ILE A 83 -25.80 12.69 -0.39
N LYS A 84 -26.77 12.95 -1.28
CA LYS A 84 -27.21 12.01 -2.32
C LYS A 84 -26.39 12.26 -3.59
N LEU A 85 -25.41 11.40 -3.86
CA LEU A 85 -24.62 11.41 -5.10
C LEU A 85 -24.80 10.10 -5.86
N GLU A 86 -24.62 10.17 -7.18
CA GLU A 86 -24.60 9.00 -8.04
C GLU A 86 -23.31 8.19 -7.83
N ALA A 87 -23.41 6.86 -7.93
CA ALA A 87 -22.28 5.94 -7.72
C ALA A 87 -21.09 6.23 -8.65
N VAL A 88 -21.33 6.73 -9.87
CA VAL A 88 -20.30 7.11 -10.85
C VAL A 88 -19.48 8.31 -10.35
N VAL A 89 -20.16 9.32 -9.79
CA VAL A 89 -19.52 10.51 -9.23
C VAL A 89 -18.76 10.15 -7.97
N LEU A 90 -19.32 9.29 -7.12
CA LEU A 90 -18.62 8.77 -5.93
C LEU A 90 -17.34 8.01 -6.31
N ALA A 91 -17.39 7.13 -7.31
CA ALA A 91 -16.20 6.42 -7.78
C ALA A 91 -15.12 7.38 -8.30
N THR A 92 -15.53 8.44 -8.99
CA THR A 92 -14.60 9.46 -9.52
C THR A 92 -13.93 10.26 -8.40
N LEU A 93 -14.70 10.68 -7.39
CA LEU A 93 -14.19 11.40 -6.21
C LEU A 93 -13.25 10.52 -5.37
N LEU A 94 -13.59 9.24 -5.19
CA LEU A 94 -12.71 8.26 -4.55
C LEU A 94 -11.40 8.09 -5.34
N GLY A 95 -11.49 8.07 -6.67
CA GLY A 95 -10.34 8.08 -7.58
C GLY A 95 -9.42 9.27 -7.39
N GLN A 96 -9.97 10.47 -7.20
CA GLN A 96 -9.19 11.68 -6.92
C GLN A 96 -8.46 11.62 -5.57
N MET A 97 -8.97 10.85 -4.60
CA MET A 97 -8.29 10.59 -3.33
C MET A 97 -7.23 9.48 -3.41
N GLY A 98 -6.94 8.96 -4.60
CA GLY A 98 -5.95 7.89 -4.81
C GLY A 98 -6.47 6.49 -4.46
N LEU A 99 -7.78 6.34 -4.26
CA LEU A 99 -8.44 5.05 -4.07
C LEU A 99 -8.90 4.53 -5.44
N ARG A 100 -8.50 3.32 -5.84
CA ARG A 100 -9.06 2.73 -7.06
C ARG A 100 -10.46 2.21 -6.73
N ALA A 101 -11.47 2.97 -7.11
CA ALA A 101 -12.87 2.59 -6.98
C ALA A 101 -13.46 2.26 -8.35
N GLN A 102 -14.12 1.13 -8.48
CA GLN A 102 -14.86 0.76 -9.69
C GLN A 102 -16.35 0.66 -9.36
N ALA A 103 -17.19 1.38 -10.09
CA ALA A 103 -18.64 1.23 -9.99
C ALA A 103 -19.04 -0.11 -10.61
N CYS A 104 -19.34 -1.11 -9.77
CA CYS A 104 -19.97 -2.35 -10.21
C CYS A 104 -21.49 -2.18 -10.12
N GLY A 105 -22.24 -2.69 -11.10
CA GLY A 105 -23.68 -2.45 -11.29
C GLY A 105 -24.60 -2.80 -10.10
N ASP A 106 -24.07 -3.48 -9.08
CA ASP A 106 -24.80 -3.97 -7.90
C ASP A 106 -24.69 -3.06 -6.66
N SER A 107 -24.52 -1.74 -6.83
CA SER A 107 -24.38 -0.77 -5.73
C SER A 107 -23.16 -0.99 -4.81
N ARG A 108 -22.23 -1.85 -5.22
CA ARG A 108 -20.97 -2.16 -4.52
C ARG A 108 -19.80 -1.45 -5.20
N LEU A 109 -18.99 -0.79 -4.39
CA LEU A 109 -17.76 -0.11 -4.76
C LEU A 109 -16.60 -0.87 -4.13
N PRO A 110 -15.94 -1.81 -4.86
CA PRO A 110 -14.61 -2.26 -4.46
C PRO A 110 -13.67 -1.07 -4.49
N VAL A 111 -13.15 -0.72 -3.32
CA VAL A 111 -12.18 0.34 -3.09
C VAL A 111 -10.86 -0.32 -2.78
N LEU A 112 -9.86 -0.06 -3.61
CA LEU A 112 -8.47 -0.41 -3.34
C LEU A 112 -7.80 0.79 -2.67
N PRO A 113 -7.59 0.78 -1.34
CA PRO A 113 -6.74 1.75 -0.68
C PRO A 113 -5.34 1.82 -1.31
N PRO A 114 -4.74 3.03 -1.42
CA PRO A 114 -3.33 3.15 -1.73
C PRO A 114 -2.52 2.39 -0.67
N ARG A 115 -1.30 1.98 -1.03
CA ARG A 115 -0.41 1.19 -0.15
C ARG A 115 0.09 1.96 1.09
N THR A 116 -0.47 3.13 1.38
CA THR A 116 -0.12 3.90 2.57
C THR A 116 -0.77 3.27 3.81
N PRO A 117 -0.03 3.15 4.92
CA PRO A 117 -0.59 2.61 6.15
C PRO A 117 -1.64 3.58 6.69
N THR A 118 -2.90 3.30 6.38
CA THR A 118 -4.06 3.98 6.96
C THR A 118 -4.61 3.08 8.07
N VAL A 119 -4.99 3.70 9.19
CA VAL A 119 -5.66 3.00 10.29
C VAL A 119 -7.05 2.61 9.78
N GLY A 120 -7.19 1.36 9.33
CA GLY A 120 -8.45 0.82 8.84
C GLY A 120 -9.45 0.68 9.98
N ARG A 121 -10.29 1.69 10.20
CA ARG A 121 -11.59 1.47 10.86
C ARG A 121 -12.57 1.03 9.79
N GLU A 122 -13.00 -0.23 9.86
CA GLU A 122 -14.29 -0.60 9.25
C GLU A 122 -15.36 0.14 10.06
N GLN A 123 -16.02 1.11 9.42
CA GLN A 123 -17.19 1.76 10.01
C GLN A 123 -18.40 0.84 9.81
N PRO A 124 -19.16 0.53 10.88
CA PRO A 124 -20.35 -0.30 10.82
C PRO A 124 -21.53 0.38 10.10
#